data_AF-A0A7C7AQC1-F1
#
_entry.id   AF-A0A7C7AQC1-F1
#
_cell.length_a   1.000
_cell.length_b   1.000
_cell.length_c   1.000
_cell.angle_alpha   90.00
_cell.angle_beta   90.00
_cell.angle_gamma   90.00
#
_symmetry.space_group_name_H-M   'P 1'
#
loop_
_entity.id
_entity.type
_entity.pdbx_description
1 polymer ?
#
loop_
_entity_poly.entity_id
_entity_poly.type
_entity_poly.pdbx_seq_one_letter_code
_entity_poly.pdbx_strand_id
1 'polypeptide(L)'
;MIQKMKKYHFVLHHADYNSFLKDLQNLGVVHIIRNVDTPNETQVRQLEMVSRYTDAIKILKKADTGAEKSQSSMSTKAILDKVEDAVRTLDELNREEDMLRKHIRDLSPWGYFDQELEAKLEAAGVMVDFHTCTKNNFDPEWQEDYTVIKINEIAGIVYFVVLYLDEKPELDCDTFTFHQYSLKEYEAQLAQCEQKQADVNQFLEDIAAEGISRFQEEIASIMRDHEFEDATQQAIDEADNHIKV
;
A
#
# COMPACT_ATOMS: atom_id res chain seq x y z
N MET A 1 -18.94 -35.77 -26.94
CA MET A 1 -18.28 -36.40 -28.09
C MET A 1 -17.12 -35.50 -28.48
N ILE A 2 -15.86 -35.94 -28.33
CA ILE A 2 -14.68 -35.14 -28.68
C ILE A 2 -14.40 -35.32 -30.17
N GLN A 3 -14.35 -34.23 -30.94
CA GLN A 3 -14.11 -34.26 -32.38
C GLN A 3 -12.62 -34.52 -32.67
N LYS A 4 -12.31 -35.40 -33.63
CA LYS A 4 -10.94 -35.77 -33.99
C LYS A 4 -10.22 -34.58 -34.65
N MET A 5 -9.17 -34.07 -34.01
CA MET A 5 -8.35 -32.98 -34.55
C MET A 5 -7.53 -33.42 -35.77
N LYS A 6 -7.43 -32.57 -36.79
CA LYS A 6 -6.57 -32.78 -37.96
C LYS A 6 -5.28 -31.99 -37.79
N LYS A 7 -4.13 -32.64 -38.00
CA LYS A 7 -2.82 -31.99 -37.99
C LYS A 7 -2.52 -31.46 -39.39
N TYR A 8 -2.06 -30.21 -39.47
CA TYR A 8 -1.64 -29.55 -40.71
C TYR A 8 -0.16 -29.17 -40.58
N HIS A 9 0.58 -29.26 -41.68
CA HIS A 9 1.94 -28.72 -41.81
C HIS A 9 1.89 -27.71 -42.94
N PHE A 10 2.42 -26.52 -42.71
CA PHE A 10 2.46 -25.44 -43.70
C PHE A 10 3.91 -25.19 -44.07
N VAL A 11 4.17 -24.96 -45.34
CA VAL A 11 5.50 -24.57 -45.83
C VAL A 11 5.30 -23.25 -46.55
N LEU A 12 5.90 -22.19 -46.01
CA LEU A 12 5.64 -20.82 -46.42
C LEU A 12 6.94 -20.13 -46.79
N HIS A 13 6.86 -19.22 -47.75
CA HIS A 13 7.97 -18.31 -48.01
C HIS A 13 8.09 -17.29 -46.87
N HIS A 14 9.31 -16.92 -46.48
CA HIS A 14 9.54 -16.03 -45.33
C HIS A 14 8.80 -14.69 -45.42
N ALA A 15 8.59 -14.16 -46.63
CA ALA A 15 7.89 -12.89 -46.85
C ALA A 15 6.38 -12.97 -46.56
N ASP A 16 5.76 -14.14 -46.76
CA ASP A 16 4.31 -14.33 -46.63
C ASP A 16 3.91 -14.89 -45.24
N TYR A 17 4.90 -15.27 -44.44
CA TYR A 17 4.73 -15.92 -43.15
C TYR A 17 3.94 -15.05 -42.15
N ASN A 18 4.28 -13.76 -42.04
CA ASN A 18 3.60 -12.84 -41.11
C ASN A 18 2.15 -12.55 -41.52
N SER A 19 1.86 -12.43 -42.82
CA SER A 19 0.48 -12.26 -43.32
C SER A 19 -0.35 -13.51 -43.08
N PHE A 20 0.22 -14.69 -43.33
CA PHE A 20 -0.46 -15.96 -43.09
C PHE A 20 -0.82 -16.15 -41.61
N LEU A 21 0.10 -15.83 -40.69
CA LEU A 21 -0.19 -15.89 -39.25
C LEU A 21 -1.30 -14.92 -38.83
N LYS A 22 -1.36 -13.71 -39.40
CA LYS A 22 -2.46 -12.76 -39.14
C LYS A 22 -3.80 -13.30 -39.61
N ASP A 23 -3.85 -13.89 -40.80
CA ASP A 23 -5.08 -14.49 -41.33
C ASP A 23 -5.55 -15.67 -40.47
N LEU A 24 -4.60 -16.49 -40.00
CA LEU A 24 -4.85 -17.64 -39.14
C LEU A 24 -5.30 -17.21 -37.72
N GLN A 25 -4.74 -16.12 -37.18
CA GLN A 25 -5.20 -15.49 -35.94
C GLN A 25 -6.63 -14.96 -36.07
N ASN A 26 -6.95 -14.29 -37.18
CA ASN A 26 -8.30 -13.79 -37.46
C ASN A 26 -9.35 -14.92 -37.59
N LEU A 27 -8.93 -16.08 -38.10
CA LEU A 27 -9.77 -17.27 -38.19
C LEU A 27 -10.05 -17.91 -36.82
N GLY A 28 -9.10 -17.86 -35.88
CA GLY A 28 -9.30 -18.30 -34.48
C GLY A 28 -9.44 -19.81 -34.27
N VAL A 29 -9.03 -20.65 -35.23
CA VAL A 29 -9.31 -22.12 -35.23
C VAL A 29 -8.07 -23.00 -35.11
N VAL A 30 -6.88 -22.46 -34.81
CA VAL A 30 -5.64 -23.23 -34.90
C VAL A 30 -4.79 -23.10 -33.64
N HIS A 31 -4.37 -24.25 -33.10
CA HIS A 31 -3.36 -24.35 -32.06
C HIS A 31 -2.00 -24.62 -32.71
N ILE A 32 -1.05 -23.71 -32.53
CA ILE A 32 0.32 -23.83 -33.08
C ILE A 32 1.16 -24.70 -32.14
N ILE A 33 1.90 -25.66 -32.69
CA ILE A 33 2.77 -26.55 -31.93
C ILE A 33 4.05 -25.79 -31.57
N ARG A 34 4.43 -25.82 -30.29
CA ARG A 34 5.64 -25.16 -29.80
C ARG A 34 6.90 -26.01 -30.04
N ASN A 35 7.88 -25.42 -30.70
CA ASN A 35 9.23 -25.91 -30.97
C ASN A 35 10.31 -25.18 -30.15
N VAL A 36 10.06 -23.93 -29.70
CA VAL A 36 10.96 -23.11 -28.88
C VAL A 36 10.26 -22.71 -27.58
N ASP A 37 10.86 -23.05 -26.44
CA ASP A 37 10.30 -22.82 -25.09
C ASP A 37 10.87 -21.57 -24.38
N THR A 38 11.88 -20.90 -24.94
CA THR A 38 12.51 -19.74 -24.29
C THR A 38 11.81 -18.43 -24.68
N PRO A 39 11.16 -17.72 -23.73
CA PRO A 39 10.57 -16.41 -24.01
C PRO A 39 11.63 -15.37 -24.33
N ASN A 40 11.36 -14.51 -25.31
CA ASN A 40 12.19 -13.34 -25.61
C ASN A 40 11.95 -12.20 -24.60
N GLU A 41 12.86 -11.23 -24.53
CA GLU A 41 12.78 -10.08 -23.62
C GLU A 41 11.47 -9.29 -23.77
N THR A 42 10.90 -9.20 -24.98
CA THR A 42 9.61 -8.56 -25.25
C THR A 42 8.45 -9.29 -24.58
N GLN A 43 8.41 -10.62 -24.69
CA GLN A 43 7.38 -11.48 -24.09
C GLN A 43 7.46 -11.42 -22.56
N VAL A 44 8.67 -11.40 -21.99
CA VAL A 44 8.83 -11.22 -20.54
C VAL A 44 8.23 -9.88 -20.08
N ARG A 45 8.55 -8.78 -20.76
CA ARG A 45 7.98 -7.45 -20.44
C ARG A 45 6.46 -7.40 -20.60
N GLN A 46 5.91 -8.08 -21.60
CA GLN A 46 4.46 -8.20 -21.81
C GLN A 46 3.79 -8.93 -20.64
N LEU A 47 4.36 -10.06 -20.20
CA LEU A 47 3.84 -10.81 -19.05
C LEU A 47 3.95 -10.04 -17.74
N GLU A 48 5.03 -9.30 -17.52
CA GLU A 48 5.16 -8.39 -16.37
C GLU A 48 4.07 -7.31 -16.37
N MET A 49 3.79 -6.72 -17.53
CA MET A 49 2.73 -5.72 -17.69
C MET A 49 1.34 -6.31 -17.42
N VAL A 50 1.07 -7.53 -17.90
CA VAL A 50 -0.16 -8.26 -17.59
C VAL A 50 -0.29 -8.53 -16.09
N SER A 51 0.81 -8.88 -15.41
CA SER A 51 0.82 -9.06 -13.96
C SER A 51 0.44 -7.76 -13.24
N ARG A 52 1.06 -6.63 -13.61
CA ARG A 52 0.74 -5.31 -13.02
C ARG A 52 -0.73 -4.96 -13.19
N TYR A 53 -1.28 -5.09 -14.39
CA TYR A 53 -2.71 -4.86 -14.63
C TYR A 53 -3.59 -5.82 -13.83
N THR A 54 -3.22 -7.09 -13.73
CA THR A 54 -3.97 -8.08 -12.96
C THR A 54 -4.00 -7.76 -11.47
N ASP A 55 -2.88 -7.31 -10.91
CA ASP A 55 -2.79 -6.91 -9.51
C ASP A 55 -3.58 -5.61 -9.24
N ALA A 56 -3.49 -4.63 -10.14
CA ALA A 56 -4.33 -3.44 -10.09
C ALA A 56 -5.83 -3.77 -10.15
N ILE A 57 -6.25 -4.71 -11.00
CA ILE A 57 -7.65 -5.20 -11.03
C ILE A 57 -8.05 -5.80 -9.69
N LYS A 58 -7.18 -6.58 -9.02
CA LYS A 58 -7.51 -7.17 -7.70
C LYS A 58 -7.73 -6.09 -6.66
N ILE A 59 -6.93 -5.02 -6.68
CA ILE A 59 -7.07 -3.87 -5.79
C ILE A 59 -8.40 -3.15 -6.07
N LEU A 60 -8.64 -2.77 -7.33
CA LEU A 60 -9.86 -2.05 -7.72
C LEU A 60 -11.13 -2.87 -7.46
N LYS A 61 -11.11 -4.20 -7.65
CA LYS A 61 -12.26 -5.08 -7.32
C LYS A 61 -12.61 -5.10 -5.84
N LYS A 62 -11.65 -4.84 -4.95
CA LYS A 62 -11.92 -4.73 -3.51
C LYS A 62 -12.55 -3.38 -3.16
N ALA A 63 -12.21 -2.33 -3.91
CA ALA A 63 -12.76 -0.99 -3.77
C ALA A 63 -14.08 -0.79 -4.54
N ASP A 64 -14.39 -1.66 -5.51
CA ASP A 64 -15.58 -1.50 -6.35
C ASP A 64 -16.88 -1.62 -5.54
N THR A 65 -17.54 -0.48 -5.34
CA THR A 65 -18.85 -0.36 -4.69
C THR A 65 -20.01 -0.48 -5.69
N GLY A 66 -19.74 -0.73 -6.97
CA GLY A 66 -20.74 -0.78 -8.04
C GLY A 66 -21.19 0.60 -8.52
N ALA A 67 -20.38 1.64 -8.27
CA ALA A 67 -20.61 3.00 -8.72
C ALA A 67 -20.62 3.09 -10.27
N GLU A 68 -21.33 4.09 -10.80
CA GLU A 68 -21.40 4.31 -12.25
C GLU A 68 -20.03 4.59 -12.85
N LYS A 69 -19.84 4.16 -14.11
CA LYS A 69 -18.60 4.35 -14.86
C LYS A 69 -18.29 5.84 -15.02
N SER A 70 -17.39 6.37 -14.20
CA SER A 70 -16.72 7.62 -14.52
C SER A 70 -15.82 7.39 -15.73
N GLN A 71 -15.91 8.23 -16.76
CA GLN A 71 -14.98 8.19 -17.88
C GLN A 71 -13.91 9.24 -17.67
N SER A 72 -12.75 8.81 -17.19
CA SER A 72 -11.56 9.64 -17.13
C SER A 72 -10.97 9.86 -18.53
N SER A 73 -10.41 11.05 -18.76
CA SER A 73 -9.65 11.36 -19.98
C SER A 73 -8.22 10.80 -19.95
N MET A 74 -7.86 10.05 -18.90
CA MET A 74 -6.51 9.56 -18.67
C MET A 74 -6.18 8.38 -19.59
N SER A 75 -4.88 8.15 -19.85
CA SER A 75 -4.44 6.94 -20.55
C SER A 75 -4.50 5.73 -19.62
N THR A 76 -4.60 4.51 -20.17
CA THR A 76 -4.71 3.29 -19.36
C THR A 76 -3.45 3.08 -18.51
N LYS A 77 -2.28 3.47 -19.01
CA LYS A 77 -1.02 3.48 -18.24
C LYS A 77 -1.05 4.49 -17.10
N ALA A 78 -1.57 5.70 -17.34
CA ALA A 78 -1.69 6.71 -16.29
C ALA A 78 -2.64 6.26 -15.16
N ILE A 79 -3.72 5.55 -15.48
CA ILE A 79 -4.62 4.97 -14.47
C ILE A 79 -3.86 3.90 -13.66
N LEU A 80 -3.07 3.04 -14.31
CA LEU A 80 -2.25 2.04 -13.61
C LEU A 80 -1.27 2.70 -12.65
N ASP A 81 -0.50 3.69 -13.12
CA ASP A 81 0.47 4.40 -12.29
C ASP A 81 -0.22 5.08 -11.09
N LYS A 82 -1.41 5.66 -11.29
CA LYS A 82 -2.20 6.25 -10.21
C LYS A 82 -2.70 5.23 -9.18
N VAL A 83 -3.10 4.04 -9.62
CA VAL A 83 -3.51 2.95 -8.70
C VAL A 83 -2.30 2.49 -7.89
N GLU A 84 -1.15 2.30 -8.53
CA GLU A 84 0.08 1.89 -7.84
C GLU A 84 0.56 2.96 -6.84
N ASP A 85 0.50 4.23 -7.21
CA ASP A 85 0.81 5.36 -6.32
C ASP A 85 -0.15 5.40 -5.14
N ALA A 86 -1.47 5.24 -5.38
CA ALA A 86 -2.48 5.23 -4.32
C ALA A 86 -2.23 4.12 -3.29
N VAL A 87 -1.84 2.92 -3.73
CA VAL A 87 -1.48 1.82 -2.82
C VAL A 87 -0.26 2.17 -1.98
N ARG A 88 0.79 2.75 -2.59
CA ARG A 88 1.98 3.19 -1.84
C ARG A 88 1.64 4.26 -0.82
N THR A 89 0.82 5.24 -1.21
CA THR A 89 0.35 6.30 -0.31
C THR A 89 -0.47 5.74 0.85
N LEU A 90 -1.35 4.77 0.61
CA LEU A 90 -2.09 4.09 1.68
C LEU A 90 -1.17 3.34 2.63
N ASP A 91 -0.16 2.62 2.12
CA ASP A 91 0.81 1.92 2.95
C ASP A 91 1.63 2.89 3.83
N GLU A 92 2.02 4.05 3.30
CA GLU A 92 2.71 5.11 4.04
C GLU A 92 1.81 5.72 5.12
N LEU A 93 0.57 6.08 4.76
CA LEU A 93 -0.41 6.63 5.68
C LEU A 93 -0.78 5.65 6.80
N ASN A 94 -0.90 4.35 6.51
CA ASN A 94 -1.18 3.33 7.53
C ASN A 94 -0.03 3.23 8.56
N ARG A 95 1.23 3.32 8.10
CA ARG A 95 2.39 3.33 9.01
C ARG A 95 2.44 4.59 9.86
N GLU A 96 2.11 5.74 9.26
CA GLU A 96 1.99 7.01 9.97
C GLU A 96 0.88 6.94 11.03
N GLU A 97 -0.29 6.42 10.66
CA GLU A 97 -1.42 6.20 11.57
C GLU A 97 -1.04 5.31 12.76
N ASP A 98 -0.38 4.18 12.53
CA ASP A 98 0.08 3.28 13.59
C ASP A 98 1.04 3.98 14.56
N MET A 99 1.96 4.80 14.04
CA MET A 99 2.87 5.59 14.87
C MET A 99 2.11 6.66 15.67
N LEU A 100 1.20 7.40 15.04
CA LEU A 100 0.37 8.42 15.71
C LEU A 100 -0.51 7.79 16.80
N ARG A 101 -1.16 6.65 16.54
CA ARG A 101 -1.96 5.92 17.53
C ARG A 101 -1.11 5.45 18.71
N LYS A 102 0.15 5.07 18.48
CA LYS A 102 1.08 4.74 19.56
C LYS A 102 1.38 5.97 20.43
N HIS A 103 1.74 7.10 19.82
CA HIS A 103 1.99 8.34 20.56
C HIS A 103 0.77 8.81 21.37
N ILE A 104 -0.44 8.72 20.79
CA ILE A 104 -1.69 9.03 21.48
C ILE A 104 -1.89 8.09 22.66
N ARG A 105 -1.62 6.79 22.52
CA ARG A 105 -1.75 5.82 23.61
C ARG A 105 -0.77 6.11 24.75
N ASP A 106 0.44 6.52 24.43
CA ASP A 106 1.47 6.84 25.42
C ASP A 106 1.14 8.16 26.16
N LEU A 107 0.49 9.11 25.50
CA LEU A 107 0.11 10.42 26.06
C LEU A 107 -1.29 10.46 26.70
N SER A 108 -2.20 9.60 26.28
CA SER A 108 -3.58 9.53 26.78
C SER A 108 -3.70 9.43 28.32
N PRO A 109 -2.84 8.68 29.03
CA PRO A 109 -2.88 8.62 30.50
C PRO A 109 -2.62 9.96 31.18
N TRP A 110 -1.83 10.83 30.55
CA TRP A 110 -1.48 12.17 31.04
C TRP A 110 -2.58 13.20 30.75
N GLY A 111 -3.48 12.90 29.81
CA GLY A 111 -4.55 13.78 29.39
C GLY A 111 -4.10 14.97 28.56
N TYR A 112 -4.96 15.99 28.47
CA TYR A 112 -4.66 17.24 27.76
C TYR A 112 -3.84 18.16 28.66
N PHE A 113 -2.54 17.92 28.70
CA PHE A 113 -1.61 18.79 29.42
C PHE A 113 -1.35 20.08 28.61
N ASP A 114 -1.40 21.22 29.29
CA ASP A 114 -1.19 22.54 28.69
C ASP A 114 0.26 22.98 28.90
N GLN A 115 1.05 23.02 27.82
CA GLN A 115 2.45 23.45 27.86
C GLN A 115 2.61 24.88 28.39
N GLU A 116 1.59 25.74 28.25
CA GLU A 116 1.65 27.08 28.85
C GLU A 116 1.61 27.05 30.37
N LEU A 117 0.94 26.04 30.95
CA LEU A 117 0.85 25.90 32.40
C LEU A 117 2.18 25.42 32.98
N GLU A 118 2.86 24.50 32.29
CA GLU A 118 4.20 24.03 32.64
C GLU A 118 5.21 25.18 32.67
N ALA A 119 5.27 25.96 31.59
CA ALA A 119 6.17 27.12 31.51
C ALA A 119 5.88 28.17 32.61
N LYS A 120 4.62 28.34 33.01
CA LYS A 120 4.23 29.24 34.12
C LYS A 120 4.69 28.70 35.48
N LEU A 121 4.61 27.39 35.69
CA LEU A 121 5.09 26.74 36.92
C LEU A 121 6.62 26.84 37.02
N GLU A 122 7.34 26.53 35.94
CA GLU A 122 8.80 26.67 35.90
C GLU A 122 9.24 28.13 36.12
N ALA A 123 8.55 29.09 35.50
CA ALA A 123 8.83 30.52 35.71
C ALA A 123 8.57 30.98 37.16
N ALA A 124 7.69 30.29 37.90
CA ALA A 124 7.45 30.51 39.32
C ALA A 124 8.46 29.77 40.22
N GLY A 125 9.42 29.04 39.64
CA GLY A 125 10.42 28.25 40.35
C GLY A 125 9.91 26.87 40.79
N VAL A 126 8.78 26.40 40.26
CA VAL A 126 8.24 25.06 40.54
C VAL A 126 8.55 24.16 39.36
N MET A 127 9.45 23.21 39.57
CA MET A 127 9.79 22.18 38.59
C MET A 127 8.79 21.02 38.65
N VAL A 128 8.52 20.45 37.50
CA VAL A 128 7.51 19.40 37.30
C VAL A 128 8.19 18.19 36.67
N ASP A 129 8.27 17.07 37.40
CA ASP A 129 8.79 15.82 36.86
C ASP A 129 7.68 14.78 36.71
N PHE A 130 7.67 14.09 35.57
CA PHE A 130 6.66 13.11 35.20
C PHE A 130 7.21 11.70 35.40
N HIS A 131 6.47 10.87 36.12
CA HIS A 131 6.92 9.53 36.49
C HIS A 131 5.86 8.46 36.25
N THR A 132 6.34 7.26 35.93
CA THR A 132 5.51 6.07 35.78
C THR A 132 6.09 4.93 36.61
N CYS A 133 5.23 4.17 37.28
CA CYS A 133 5.64 2.93 37.92
C CYS A 133 4.51 1.91 37.91
N THR A 134 4.82 0.63 38.13
CA THR A 134 3.76 -0.35 38.38
C THR A 134 3.08 -0.05 39.71
N LYS A 135 1.80 -0.41 39.85
CA LYS A 135 1.04 -0.21 41.08
C LYS A 135 1.70 -0.82 42.31
N ASN A 136 2.39 -1.95 42.16
CA ASN A 136 3.06 -2.62 43.27
C ASN A 136 4.35 -1.90 43.69
N ASN A 137 4.96 -1.13 42.80
CA ASN A 137 6.16 -0.35 43.07
C ASN A 137 5.84 1.10 43.48
N PHE A 138 4.56 1.50 43.47
CA PHE A 138 4.17 2.82 43.94
C PHE A 138 4.23 2.85 45.46
N ASP A 139 5.14 3.62 46.03
CA ASP A 139 5.28 3.78 47.48
C ASP A 139 4.36 4.90 47.98
N PRO A 140 3.39 4.61 48.88
CA PRO A 140 2.58 5.65 49.50
C PRO A 140 3.38 6.67 50.31
N GLU A 141 4.55 6.31 50.85
CA GLU A 141 5.40 7.22 51.64
C GLU A 141 5.88 8.42 50.82
N TRP A 142 6.00 8.27 49.49
CA TRP A 142 6.35 9.38 48.59
C TRP A 142 5.36 10.55 48.66
N GLN A 143 4.09 10.28 48.97
CA GLN A 143 3.08 11.33 49.13
C GLN A 143 3.19 12.10 50.45
N GLU A 144 3.88 11.52 51.45
CA GLU A 144 4.14 12.18 52.73
C GLU A 144 5.40 13.05 52.67
N ASP A 145 6.43 12.56 51.97
CA ASP A 145 7.73 13.24 51.87
C ASP A 145 7.78 14.30 50.76
N TYR A 146 7.03 14.10 49.67
CA TYR A 146 7.07 14.96 48.48
C TYR A 146 5.67 15.34 47.99
N THR A 147 5.60 16.43 47.20
CA THR A 147 4.34 16.83 46.55
C THR A 147 4.09 15.95 45.32
N VAL A 148 3.57 14.75 45.56
CA VAL A 148 3.27 13.75 44.53
C VAL A 148 1.78 13.76 44.18
N ILE A 149 1.46 14.04 42.92
CA ILE A 149 0.09 14.08 42.41
C ILE A 149 -0.11 12.92 41.44
N LYS A 150 -0.96 11.97 41.82
CA LYS A 150 -1.38 10.89 40.93
C LYS A 150 -2.35 11.44 39.87
N ILE A 151 -2.00 11.31 38.60
CA ILE A 151 -2.87 11.71 37.49
C ILE A 151 -3.82 10.56 37.15
N ASN A 152 -3.28 9.36 36.94
CA ASN A 152 -4.05 8.26 36.38
C ASN A 152 -3.51 6.88 36.76
N GLU A 153 -4.34 5.85 36.58
CA GLU A 153 -3.95 4.46 36.72
C GLU A 153 -4.59 3.64 35.57
N ILE A 154 -3.77 3.16 34.65
CA ILE A 154 -4.22 2.42 33.47
C ILE A 154 -3.41 1.12 33.37
N ALA A 155 -4.11 0.00 33.21
CA ALA A 155 -3.50 -1.33 33.05
C ALA A 155 -2.48 -1.70 34.14
N GLY A 156 -2.66 -1.21 35.38
CA GLY A 156 -1.76 -1.48 36.50
C GLY A 156 -0.49 -0.62 36.54
N ILE A 157 -0.36 0.36 35.64
CA ILE A 157 0.67 1.40 35.66
C ILE A 157 0.07 2.67 36.27
N VAL A 158 0.76 3.26 37.23
CA VAL A 158 0.43 4.51 37.88
C VAL A 158 1.20 5.64 37.20
N TYR A 159 0.48 6.67 36.79
CA TYR A 159 1.00 7.89 36.17
C TYR A 159 0.88 9.02 37.19
N PHE A 160 1.99 9.63 37.55
CA PHE A 160 2.03 10.67 38.57
C PHE A 160 3.08 11.73 38.28
N VAL A 161 2.94 12.85 38.94
CA VAL A 161 3.80 14.02 38.80
C VAL A 161 4.36 14.39 40.15
N VAL A 162 5.60 14.86 40.16
CA VAL A 162 6.29 15.32 41.35
C VAL A 162 6.64 16.78 41.17
N LEU A 163 6.21 17.60 42.12
CA LEU A 163 6.46 19.03 42.15
C LEU A 163 7.54 19.34 43.19
N TYR A 164 8.57 20.09 42.79
CA TYR A 164 9.67 20.49 43.67
C TYR A 164 10.20 21.89 43.30
N LEU A 165 10.81 22.58 44.27
CA LEU A 165 11.32 23.95 44.10
C LEU A 165 12.84 24.01 43.88
N ASP A 166 13.60 23.17 44.60
CA ASP A 166 15.07 23.24 44.61
C ASP A 166 15.70 21.89 44.22
N GLU A 167 15.63 20.90 45.12
CA GLU A 167 16.28 19.61 44.93
C GLU A 167 15.32 18.58 44.33
N LYS A 168 15.76 17.91 43.26
CA LYS A 168 15.00 16.86 42.60
C LYS A 168 14.90 15.64 43.52
N PRO A 169 13.68 15.17 43.84
CA PRO A 169 13.49 13.96 44.64
C PRO A 169 14.11 12.73 43.95
N GLU A 170 14.91 11.95 44.68
CA GLU A 170 15.37 10.64 44.21
C GLU A 170 14.27 9.61 44.46
N LEU A 171 13.51 9.31 43.40
CA LEU A 171 12.47 8.29 43.41
C LEU A 171 12.93 7.09 42.57
N ASP A 172 12.74 5.88 43.08
CA ASP A 172 13.06 4.63 42.37
C ASP A 172 11.95 4.27 41.37
N CYS A 173 11.75 5.13 40.37
CA CYS A 173 10.73 4.97 39.34
C CYS A 173 11.14 5.53 37.97
N ASP A 174 10.48 5.06 36.92
CA ASP A 174 10.77 5.49 35.55
C ASP A 174 10.33 6.94 35.34
N THR A 175 11.17 7.74 34.69
CA THR A 175 10.84 9.12 34.30
C THR A 175 10.24 9.12 32.89
N PHE A 176 9.11 9.82 32.74
CA PHE A 176 8.48 10.05 31.45
C PHE A 176 8.88 11.44 30.93
N THR A 177 9.13 11.54 29.63
CA THR A 177 9.39 12.82 28.97
C THR A 177 8.38 13.01 27.84
N PHE A 178 7.80 14.20 27.76
CA PHE A 178 6.89 14.53 26.69
C PHE A 178 7.64 14.56 25.35
N HIS A 179 6.95 14.10 24.31
CA HIS A 179 7.41 14.24 22.93
C HIS A 179 7.23 15.70 22.46
N GLN A 180 7.63 15.99 21.22
CA GLN A 180 7.56 17.35 20.65
C GLN A 180 6.13 17.91 20.54
N TYR A 181 5.10 17.07 20.48
CA TYR A 181 3.72 17.50 20.27
C TYR A 181 2.81 17.09 21.43
N SER A 182 1.76 17.88 21.64
CA SER A 182 0.70 17.63 22.60
C SER A 182 -0.24 16.51 22.13
N LEU A 183 -0.99 15.92 23.07
CA LEU A 183 -2.02 14.92 22.75
C LEU A 183 -3.01 15.43 21.70
N LYS A 184 -3.44 16.69 21.83
CA LYS A 184 -4.39 17.33 20.91
C LYS A 184 -3.81 17.45 19.49
N GLU A 185 -2.53 17.77 19.36
CA GLU A 185 -1.86 17.85 18.06
C GLU A 185 -1.73 16.48 17.41
N TYR A 186 -1.38 15.44 18.18
CA TYR A 186 -1.35 14.07 17.66
C TYR A 186 -2.73 13.57 17.24
N GLU A 187 -3.79 13.87 17.99
CA GLU A 187 -5.18 13.57 17.60
C GLU A 187 -5.57 14.31 16.31
N ALA A 188 -5.17 15.58 16.15
CA ALA A 188 -5.43 16.34 14.93
C ALA A 188 -4.66 15.79 13.72
N GLN A 189 -3.40 15.38 13.90
CA GLN A 189 -2.60 14.71 12.87
C GLN A 189 -3.22 13.36 12.49
N LEU A 190 -3.70 12.58 13.46
CA LEU A 190 -4.38 11.31 13.22
C LEU A 190 -5.64 11.53 12.38
N ALA A 191 -6.49 12.48 12.76
CA ALA A 191 -7.69 12.81 12.00
C ALA A 191 -7.38 13.27 10.57
N GLN A 192 -6.30 14.04 10.38
CA GLN A 192 -5.84 14.44 9.05
C GLN A 192 -5.34 13.23 8.23
N CYS A 193 -4.64 12.29 8.87
CA CYS A 193 -4.17 11.06 8.24
C CYS A 193 -5.35 10.18 7.80
N GLU A 194 -6.33 9.96 8.68
CA GLU A 194 -7.57 9.22 8.38
C GLU A 194 -8.35 9.86 7.23
N GLN A 195 -8.44 11.21 7.20
CA GLN A 195 -9.08 11.91 6.09
C GLN A 195 -8.35 11.70 4.77
N LYS A 196 -7.01 11.78 4.75
CA LYS A 196 -6.21 11.50 3.53
C LYS A 196 -6.41 10.07 3.04
N GLN A 197 -6.47 9.09 3.95
CA GLN A 197 -6.76 7.71 3.59
C GLN A 197 -8.16 7.58 2.97
N ALA A 198 -9.16 8.25 3.55
CA ALA A 198 -10.52 8.27 3.02
C ALA A 198 -10.57 8.88 1.61
N ASP A 199 -9.86 9.98 1.37
CA ASP A 199 -9.78 10.63 0.06
C ASP A 199 -9.13 9.72 -0.99
N VAL A 200 -8.06 8.99 -0.62
CA VAL A 200 -7.40 8.04 -1.52
C VAL A 200 -8.28 6.82 -1.81
N ASN A 201 -8.98 6.30 -0.79
CA ASN A 201 -9.94 5.22 -0.99
C ASN A 201 -11.07 5.66 -1.91
N GLN A 202 -11.65 6.85 -1.70
CA GLN A 202 -12.68 7.40 -2.58
C GLN A 202 -12.19 7.51 -4.03
N PHE A 203 -10.96 7.98 -4.23
CA PHE A 203 -10.35 8.01 -5.56
C PHE A 203 -10.29 6.62 -6.21
N LEU A 204 -9.90 5.58 -5.44
CA LEU A 204 -9.87 4.19 -5.94
C LEU A 204 -11.26 3.67 -6.29
N GLU A 205 -12.29 4.00 -5.49
CA GLU A 205 -13.69 3.65 -5.76
C GLU A 205 -14.17 4.31 -7.07
N ASP A 206 -13.90 5.60 -7.25
CA ASP A 206 -14.34 6.38 -8.41
C ASP A 206 -13.76 5.85 -9.74
N ILE A 207 -12.52 5.36 -9.72
CA ILE A 207 -11.85 4.81 -10.92
C ILE A 207 -12.02 3.29 -11.08
N ALA A 208 -12.60 2.59 -10.10
CA ALA A 208 -12.63 1.13 -10.08
C ALA A 208 -13.30 0.54 -11.32
N ALA A 209 -14.52 0.98 -11.64
CA ALA A 209 -15.29 0.46 -12.76
C ALA A 209 -14.62 0.71 -14.12
N GLU A 210 -14.04 1.90 -14.32
CA GLU A 210 -13.33 2.24 -15.56
C GLU A 210 -12.00 1.49 -15.67
N GLY A 211 -11.20 1.54 -14.59
CA GLY A 211 -9.89 0.91 -14.53
C GLY A 211 -9.97 -0.59 -14.78
N ILE A 212 -10.93 -1.29 -14.15
CA ILE A 212 -11.13 -2.73 -14.37
C ILE A 212 -11.40 -3.03 -15.84
N SER A 213 -12.34 -2.31 -16.48
CA SER A 213 -12.69 -2.53 -17.89
C SER A 213 -11.49 -2.31 -18.80
N ARG A 214 -10.79 -1.18 -18.63
CA ARG A 214 -9.66 -0.81 -19.49
C ARG A 214 -8.45 -1.73 -19.29
N PHE A 215 -8.18 -2.15 -18.06
CA PHE A 215 -7.13 -3.11 -17.77
C PHE A 215 -7.44 -4.49 -18.37
N GLN A 216 -8.70 -4.94 -18.34
CA GLN A 216 -9.10 -6.18 -19.00
C GLN A 216 -8.93 -6.11 -20.53
N GLU A 217 -9.30 -4.98 -21.14
CA GLU A 217 -9.11 -4.76 -22.58
C GLU A 217 -7.62 -4.73 -22.98
N GLU A 218 -6.78 -4.04 -22.21
CA GLU A 218 -5.33 -4.01 -22.43
C GLU A 218 -4.69 -5.39 -22.23
N ILE A 219 -5.05 -6.12 -21.17
CA ILE A 219 -4.58 -7.51 -20.98
C ILE A 219 -4.94 -8.36 -22.19
N ALA A 220 -6.18 -8.28 -22.69
CA ALA A 220 -6.62 -9.02 -23.86
C ALA A 220 -5.88 -8.59 -25.14
N SER A 221 -5.47 -7.33 -25.26
CA SER A 221 -4.61 -6.87 -26.35
C SER A 221 -3.20 -7.45 -26.25
N ILE A 222 -2.57 -7.30 -25.08
CA ILE A 222 -1.20 -7.78 -24.83
C ILE A 222 -1.11 -9.30 -25.01
N MET A 223 -2.11 -10.06 -24.54
CA MET A 223 -2.12 -11.51 -24.72
C MET A 223 -2.25 -11.92 -26.20
N ARG A 224 -3.04 -11.19 -27.00
CA ARG A 224 -3.12 -11.45 -28.45
C ARG A 224 -1.80 -11.16 -29.16
N ASP A 225 -1.12 -10.08 -28.77
CA ASP A 225 0.18 -9.73 -29.31
C ASP A 225 1.25 -10.76 -28.90
N HIS A 226 1.21 -11.21 -27.64
CA HIS A 226 2.09 -12.26 -27.13
C HIS A 226 1.89 -13.59 -27.86
N GLU A 227 0.64 -14.00 -28.11
CA GLU A 227 0.34 -15.21 -28.89
C GLU A 227 0.83 -15.10 -30.34
N PHE A 228 0.74 -13.91 -30.95
CA PHE A 228 1.29 -13.66 -32.28
C PHE A 228 2.82 -13.71 -32.29
N GLU A 229 3.48 -13.09 -31.31
CA GLU A 229 4.93 -13.17 -31.14
C GLU A 229 5.41 -14.61 -30.89
N ASP A 230 4.72 -15.36 -30.01
CA ASP A 230 5.00 -16.78 -29.76
C ASP A 230 4.89 -17.56 -31.08
N ALA A 231 3.78 -17.41 -31.81
CA ALA A 231 3.57 -18.05 -33.11
C ALA A 231 4.71 -17.79 -34.10
N THR A 232 5.21 -16.55 -34.18
CA THR A 232 6.30 -16.21 -35.12
C THR A 232 7.63 -16.89 -34.79
N GLN A 233 7.87 -17.20 -33.52
CA GLN A 233 9.09 -17.86 -33.06
C GLN A 233 9.04 -19.38 -33.21
N GLN A 234 7.86 -19.97 -33.43
CA GLN A 234 7.71 -21.42 -33.57
C GLN A 234 8.07 -21.96 -34.97
N ALA A 235 8.19 -21.09 -35.98
CA ALA A 235 8.62 -21.53 -37.30
C ALA A 235 10.10 -21.87 -37.36
N ILE A 236 10.40 -22.95 -38.07
CA ILE A 236 11.74 -23.41 -38.36
C ILE A 236 12.17 -22.82 -39.70
N ASP A 237 13.30 -22.12 -39.72
CA ASP A 237 13.88 -21.61 -40.96
C ASP A 237 14.59 -22.76 -41.71
N GLU A 238 14.21 -22.98 -42.97
CA GLU A 238 14.80 -23.95 -43.88
C GLU A 238 15.24 -23.29 -45.20
N ALA A 239 16.10 -23.97 -45.97
CA ALA A 239 16.63 -23.50 -47.25
C ALA A 239 17.28 -22.10 -47.19
N ASP A 240 18.35 -21.95 -46.41
CA ASP A 240 19.09 -20.69 -46.24
C ASP A 240 18.17 -19.50 -45.88
N ASN A 241 17.24 -19.69 -44.94
CA ASN A 241 16.24 -18.70 -44.48
C ASN A 241 15.19 -18.26 -45.52
N HIS A 242 15.06 -18.95 -46.66
CA HIS A 242 14.05 -18.60 -47.65
C HIS A 242 12.66 -19.16 -47.32
N ILE A 243 12.60 -20.23 -46.51
CA ILE A 243 11.40 -20.99 -46.21
C ILE A 243 11.19 -21.08 -44.70
N LYS A 244 9.94 -20.94 -44.26
CA LYS A 244 9.45 -21.13 -42.89
C LYS A 244 8.56 -22.39 -42.85
N VAL A 245 8.85 -23.31 -41.93
CA VAL A 245 8.09 -24.56 -41.68
C VAL A 245 7.47 -24.55 -40.28
#